data_AF-A0A5C5WWV9-F1
#
_entry.id   AF-A0A5C5WWV9-F1
#
_cell.length_a   1.000
_cell.length_b   1.000
_cell.length_c   1.000
_cell.angle_alpha   90.00
_cell.angle_beta   90.00
_cell.angle_gamma   90.00
#
_symmetry.space_group_name_H-M   'P 1'
#
loop_
_entity.id
_entity.type
_entity.pdbx_description
1 polymer ?
#
loop_
_entity_poly.entity_id
_entity_poly.type
_entity_poly.pdbx_seq_one_letter_code
_entity_poly.pdbx_strand_id
1 'polypeptide(L)'
;MQSLIDSLFRYNDWANAKIISLCDGISDQQLDEPRAMGFGSLRATLFHILTADEIWLERWQGIPWRPFPKDPQGISVPEIANALETVSAKRDALIAEHSSDGWSQRIAYEDSTKTAFEHRLLDLLLHVFQHGVHHRAQALNYLRTMGRKVPGGIDYLFYRLAMGPTQQSPKTVEEMTQYGLAVNVSIGDDVAWEPPLIDRLFEYSGWAMNKIFEATSQLDSDALDRPFEMGFGSIRKNLIHMLDAERRWAAMYWVDAAKPLSPTDPSTSVTNLAERWRSNAQSRNAFLADVDQAKSQREIEVNFGGPPIRFKMGESAIQLTMHATHHRAQVINMLRRVGSPCGNIDLLYALAEIT
;
A
#
# COMPACT_ATOMS: atom_id res chain seq x y z
N MET A 1 10.62 -19.93 6.89
CA MET A 1 9.46 -19.17 6.39
C MET A 1 9.28 -17.99 7.29
N GLN A 2 9.25 -16.80 6.70
CA GLN A 2 9.06 -15.52 7.38
C GLN A 2 7.57 -15.29 7.64
N SER A 3 7.21 -14.69 8.77
CA SER A 3 5.82 -14.30 9.04
C SER A 3 5.32 -13.23 8.07
N LEU A 4 4.01 -13.10 7.87
CA LEU A 4 3.48 -12.07 6.97
C LEU A 4 3.82 -10.66 7.49
N ILE A 5 3.62 -10.40 8.79
CA ILE A 5 3.92 -9.11 9.41
C ILE A 5 5.38 -8.70 9.20
N ASP A 6 6.34 -9.61 9.42
CA ASP A 6 7.76 -9.31 9.18
C ASP A 6 8.01 -8.92 7.71
N SER A 7 7.38 -9.62 6.78
CA SER A 7 7.53 -9.32 5.35
C SER A 7 6.96 -7.96 4.98
N LEU A 8 5.80 -7.60 5.55
CA LEU A 8 5.15 -6.30 5.34
C LEU A 8 6.04 -5.16 5.85
N PHE A 9 6.64 -5.28 7.04
CA PHE A 9 7.47 -4.21 7.60
C PHE A 9 8.86 -4.13 6.98
N ARG A 10 9.47 -5.23 6.53
CA ARG A 10 10.68 -5.16 5.70
C ARG A 10 10.42 -4.47 4.37
N TYR A 11 9.27 -4.73 3.76
CA TYR A 11 8.84 -3.97 2.58
C TYR A 11 8.59 -2.50 2.92
N ASN A 12 7.96 -2.19 4.06
CA ASN A 12 7.74 -0.81 4.50
C ASN A 12 9.05 -0.02 4.57
N ASP A 13 10.08 -0.60 5.16
CA ASP A 13 11.40 0.03 5.27
C ASP A 13 12.11 0.16 3.92
N TRP A 14 12.08 -0.91 3.10
CA TRP A 14 12.61 -0.87 1.74
C TRP A 14 11.94 0.23 0.89
N ALA A 15 10.61 0.36 1.01
CA ALA A 15 9.84 1.37 0.32
C ALA A 15 10.17 2.78 0.82
N ASN A 16 10.28 2.96 2.14
CA ASN A 16 10.71 4.23 2.73
C ASN A 16 12.10 4.65 2.21
N ALA A 17 13.07 3.73 2.22
CA ALA A 17 14.41 3.98 1.71
C ALA A 17 14.41 4.39 0.22
N LYS A 18 13.56 3.77 -0.61
CA LYS A 18 13.37 4.17 -2.01
C LYS A 18 12.79 5.57 -2.18
N ILE A 19 11.86 5.99 -1.32
CA ILE A 19 11.31 7.35 -1.36
C ILE A 19 12.37 8.37 -0.94
N ILE A 20 13.11 8.07 0.13
CA ILE A 20 14.18 8.93 0.64
C ILE A 20 15.26 9.12 -0.41
N SER A 21 15.69 8.06 -1.11
CA SER A 21 16.73 8.18 -2.14
C SER A 21 16.32 9.04 -3.34
N LEU A 22 15.03 9.11 -3.66
CA LEU A 22 14.51 9.99 -4.72
C LEU A 22 14.54 11.47 -4.35
N CYS A 23 14.77 11.79 -3.07
CA CYS A 23 14.92 13.16 -2.60
C CYS A 23 16.34 13.70 -2.79
N ASP A 24 17.28 12.88 -3.29
CA ASP A 24 18.66 13.32 -3.54
C ASP A 24 18.71 14.51 -4.53
N GLY A 25 19.43 15.55 -4.12
CA GLY A 25 19.55 16.81 -4.84
C GLY A 25 18.27 17.66 -4.89
N ILE A 26 17.23 17.36 -4.11
CA ILE A 26 16.08 18.27 -3.92
C ILE A 26 16.46 19.32 -2.86
N SER A 27 16.30 20.61 -3.17
CA SER A 27 16.59 21.69 -2.22
C SER A 27 15.51 21.83 -1.15
N ASP A 28 15.85 22.47 -0.03
CA ASP A 28 14.87 22.75 1.03
C ASP A 28 13.66 23.54 0.53
N GLN A 29 13.90 24.52 -0.35
CA GLN A 29 12.81 25.29 -0.98
C GLN A 29 11.86 24.40 -1.77
N GLN A 30 12.36 23.39 -2.47
CA GLN A 30 11.52 22.44 -3.22
C GLN A 30 10.81 21.46 -2.29
N LEU A 31 11.46 21.01 -1.22
CA LEU A 31 10.85 20.13 -0.21
C LEU A 31 9.66 20.80 0.48
N ASP A 32 9.74 22.11 0.70
CA ASP A 32 8.74 22.93 1.40
C ASP A 32 7.76 23.64 0.46
N GLU A 33 7.85 23.41 -0.86
CA GLU A 33 6.95 24.02 -1.84
C GLU A 33 5.47 23.64 -1.58
N PRO A 34 4.59 24.63 -1.33
CA PRO A 34 3.18 24.36 -1.03
C PRO A 34 2.42 23.75 -2.21
N ARG A 35 1.66 22.69 -1.97
CA ARG A 35 0.75 22.06 -2.95
C ARG A 35 -0.57 21.65 -2.30
N ALA A 36 -1.64 21.66 -3.08
CA ALA A 36 -2.98 21.26 -2.66
C ALA A 36 -3.13 19.71 -2.60
N MET A 37 -2.35 19.07 -1.73
CA MET A 37 -2.31 17.62 -1.52
C MET A 37 -1.85 17.30 -0.10
N GLY A 38 -2.41 16.26 0.52
CA GLY A 38 -1.88 15.68 1.76
C GLY A 38 -1.55 16.71 2.84
N PHE A 39 -0.29 16.74 3.25
CA PHE A 39 0.26 17.62 4.29
C PHE A 39 0.78 18.97 3.78
N GLY A 40 0.50 19.32 2.53
CA GLY A 40 0.86 20.61 1.96
C GLY A 40 2.25 20.66 1.33
N SER A 41 3.21 19.83 1.74
CA SER A 41 4.54 19.76 1.10
C SER A 41 5.13 18.34 1.12
N LEU A 42 6.22 18.13 0.38
CA LEU A 42 6.95 16.86 0.40
C LEU A 42 7.60 16.64 1.77
N ARG A 43 8.27 17.64 2.35
CA ARG A 43 8.87 17.52 3.70
C ARG A 43 7.83 17.15 4.74
N ALA A 44 6.69 17.83 4.75
CA ALA A 44 5.63 17.55 5.70
C ALA A 44 5.06 16.13 5.52
N THR A 45 5.00 15.62 4.29
CA THR A 45 4.57 14.24 4.02
C THR A 45 5.58 13.21 4.51
N LEU A 46 6.88 13.41 4.27
CA LEU A 46 7.94 12.51 4.77
C LEU A 46 8.01 12.51 6.29
N PHE A 47 7.92 13.70 6.90
CA PHE A 47 7.86 13.87 8.34
C PHE A 47 6.62 13.19 8.95
N HIS A 48 5.48 13.26 8.27
CA HIS A 48 4.29 12.54 8.72
C HIS A 48 4.47 11.01 8.70
N ILE A 49 5.12 10.45 7.68
CA ILE A 49 5.43 9.01 7.63
C ILE A 49 6.29 8.62 8.84
N LEU A 50 7.36 9.36 9.11
CA LEU A 50 8.22 9.13 10.28
C LEU A 50 7.43 9.23 11.60
N THR A 51 6.72 10.34 11.81
CA THR A 51 6.04 10.59 13.08
C THR A 51 4.84 9.66 13.30
N ALA A 52 4.23 9.13 12.24
CA ALA A 52 3.25 8.05 12.35
C ALA A 52 3.88 6.77 12.91
N ASP A 53 5.03 6.34 12.38
CA ASP A 53 5.75 5.16 12.88
C ASP A 53 6.18 5.35 14.35
N GLU A 54 6.70 6.54 14.70
CA GLU A 54 7.11 6.86 16.08
C GLU A 54 5.94 6.85 17.07
N ILE A 55 4.86 7.59 16.78
CA ILE A 55 3.72 7.70 17.71
C ILE A 55 3.01 6.35 17.88
N TRP A 56 2.90 5.56 16.81
CA TRP A 56 2.29 4.24 16.92
C TRP A 56 3.16 3.27 17.71
N LEU A 57 4.48 3.29 17.50
CA LEU A 57 5.41 2.52 18.31
C LEU A 57 5.30 2.89 19.80
N GLU A 58 5.26 4.19 20.11
CA GLU A 58 5.07 4.68 21.49
C GLU A 58 3.77 4.16 22.10
N ARG A 59 2.67 4.15 21.34
CA ARG A 59 1.38 3.60 21.77
C ARG A 59 1.46 2.10 22.06
N TRP A 60 2.14 1.33 21.21
CA TRP A 60 2.32 -0.11 21.42
C TRP A 60 3.15 -0.40 22.68
N GLN A 61 4.09 0.49 23.00
CA GLN A 61 4.93 0.41 24.20
C GLN A 61 4.25 0.96 25.47
N GLY A 62 3.02 1.48 25.38
CA GLY A 62 2.32 2.09 26.51
C GLY A 62 2.96 3.40 27.01
N ILE A 63 3.72 4.09 26.15
CA ILE A 63 4.31 5.40 26.48
C ILE A 63 3.17 6.43 26.60
N PRO A 64 3.23 7.36 27.60
CA PRO A 64 2.20 8.37 27.78
C PRO A 64 1.89 9.17 26.51
N TRP A 65 0.61 9.45 26.29
CA TRP A 65 0.15 10.19 25.12
C TRP A 65 0.85 11.55 24.96
N ARG A 66 1.19 11.87 23.72
CA ARG A 66 1.63 13.20 23.30
C ARG A 66 0.91 13.60 21.99
N PRO A 67 0.76 14.89 21.70
CA PRO A 67 0.19 15.31 20.44
C PRO A 67 1.06 14.88 19.26
N PHE A 68 0.41 14.53 18.14
CA PHE A 68 1.10 14.32 16.87
C PHE A 68 1.86 15.58 16.46
N PRO A 69 3.18 15.50 16.22
CA PRO A 69 3.93 16.62 15.67
C PRO A 69 3.39 16.98 14.28
N LYS A 70 3.07 18.27 14.07
CA LYS A 70 2.52 18.75 12.79
C LYS A 70 3.52 19.57 11.98
N ASP A 71 4.49 20.18 12.66
CA ASP A 71 5.50 21.02 12.03
C ASP A 71 6.81 20.23 11.91
N PRO A 72 7.32 20.02 10.68
CA PRO A 72 8.61 19.37 10.48
C PRO A 72 9.81 20.17 11.01
N GLN A 73 9.65 21.46 11.34
CA GLN A 73 10.71 22.33 11.88
C GLN A 73 11.98 22.34 11.02
N GLY A 74 11.84 22.18 9.71
CA GLY A 74 12.96 22.16 8.76
C GLY A 74 13.83 20.90 8.81
N ILE A 75 13.40 19.82 9.49
CA ILE A 75 14.14 18.55 9.55
C ILE A 75 14.55 18.09 8.15
N SER A 76 15.84 17.81 7.96
CA SER A 76 16.41 17.43 6.68
C SER A 76 16.04 15.99 6.28
N VAL A 77 16.11 15.69 4.98
CA VAL A 77 15.87 14.32 4.49
C VAL A 77 16.82 13.28 5.12
N PRO A 78 18.14 13.55 5.28
CA PRO A 78 19.03 12.62 6.00
C PRO A 78 18.65 12.40 7.46
N GLU A 79 18.18 13.44 8.17
CA GLU A 79 17.70 13.29 9.54
C GLU A 79 16.43 12.43 9.62
N ILE A 80 15.48 12.63 8.69
CA ILE A 80 14.31 11.75 8.55
C ILE A 80 14.74 10.30 8.30
N ALA A 81 15.72 10.09 7.41
CA ALA A 81 16.22 8.75 7.07
C ALA A 81 16.81 8.04 8.30
N ASN A 82 17.68 8.73 9.05
CA ASN A 82 18.29 8.19 10.27
C ASN A 82 17.24 7.89 11.36
N ALA A 83 16.23 8.75 11.50
CA ALA A 83 15.14 8.54 12.44
C ALA A 83 14.25 7.35 12.03
N LEU A 84 13.99 7.18 10.73
CA LEU A 84 13.28 6.01 10.18
C LEU A 84 14.04 4.72 10.48
N GLU A 85 15.36 4.66 10.27
CA GLU A 85 16.16 3.49 10.63
C GLU A 85 16.08 3.18 12.15
N THR A 86 16.11 4.22 12.98
CA THR A 86 16.01 4.09 14.44
C THR A 86 14.66 3.54 14.87
N VAL A 87 13.55 4.08 14.34
CA VAL A 87 12.20 3.61 14.70
C VAL A 87 11.94 2.21 14.13
N SER A 88 12.42 1.89 12.92
CA SER A 88 12.32 0.55 12.33
C SER A 88 13.03 -0.49 13.19
N ALA A 89 14.25 -0.23 13.67
CA ALA A 89 14.96 -1.16 14.54
C ALA A 89 14.21 -1.45 15.86
N LYS A 90 13.62 -0.41 16.47
CA LYS A 90 12.81 -0.58 17.70
C LYS A 90 11.50 -1.33 17.43
N ARG A 91 10.86 -1.03 16.31
CA ARG A 91 9.63 -1.71 15.87
C ARG A 91 9.89 -3.18 15.60
N ASP A 92 10.99 -3.52 14.94
CA ASP A 92 11.35 -4.90 14.64
C ASP A 92 11.61 -5.70 15.92
N ALA A 93 12.22 -5.08 16.94
CA ALA A 93 12.37 -5.70 18.26
C ALA A 93 11.01 -5.99 18.93
N LEU A 94 10.05 -5.06 18.85
CA LEU A 94 8.70 -5.25 19.37
C LEU A 94 7.93 -6.33 18.60
N ILE A 95 8.01 -6.34 17.26
CA ILE A 95 7.37 -7.38 16.43
C ILE A 95 7.92 -8.76 16.81
N ALA A 96 9.24 -8.87 17.02
CA ALA A 96 9.87 -10.12 17.44
C ALA A 96 9.41 -10.56 18.84
N GLU A 97 9.33 -9.63 19.80
CA GLU A 97 8.85 -9.89 21.17
C GLU A 97 7.43 -10.48 21.20
N HIS A 98 6.51 -9.91 20.40
CA HIS A 98 5.10 -10.32 20.36
C HIS A 98 4.78 -11.38 19.30
N SER A 99 5.76 -11.84 18.52
CA SER A 99 5.53 -12.83 17.46
C SER A 99 4.94 -14.15 17.99
N SER A 100 5.34 -14.57 19.19
CA SER A 100 4.93 -15.86 19.78
C SER A 100 3.45 -15.93 20.18
N ASP A 101 2.80 -14.80 20.46
CA ASP A 101 1.39 -14.73 20.82
C ASP A 101 0.47 -14.40 19.63
N GLY A 102 1.05 -14.33 18.41
CA GLY A 102 0.34 -13.95 17.19
C GLY A 102 -0.14 -12.50 17.19
N TRP A 103 0.56 -11.61 17.90
CA TRP A 103 0.21 -10.19 18.08
C TRP A 103 -1.20 -9.98 18.65
N SER A 104 -1.64 -10.91 19.50
CA SER A 104 -3.00 -10.94 20.04
C SER A 104 -3.24 -9.97 21.20
N GLN A 105 -2.16 -9.43 21.78
CA GLN A 105 -2.22 -8.43 22.85
C GLN A 105 -3.12 -7.24 22.47
N ARG A 106 -3.95 -6.81 23.41
CA ARG A 106 -4.77 -5.60 23.28
C ARG A 106 -3.99 -4.39 23.75
N ILE A 107 -3.93 -3.35 22.92
CA ILE A 107 -3.25 -2.09 23.18
C ILE A 107 -4.31 -1.01 23.39
N ALA A 108 -4.36 -0.46 24.61
CA ALA A 108 -5.15 0.72 24.91
C ALA A 108 -4.38 1.98 24.51
N TYR A 109 -5.04 2.90 23.81
CA TYR A 109 -4.45 4.17 23.39
C TYR A 109 -5.49 5.28 23.26
N GLU A 110 -5.01 6.52 23.21
CA GLU A 110 -5.83 7.69 22.93
C GLU A 110 -5.52 8.24 21.52
N ASP A 111 -6.57 8.61 20.78
CA ASP A 111 -6.42 9.29 19.49
C ASP A 111 -5.97 10.76 19.65
N SER A 112 -5.92 11.51 18.55
CA SER A 112 -5.51 12.93 18.59
C SER A 112 -6.52 13.85 19.29
N THR A 113 -7.74 13.38 19.52
CA THR A 113 -8.82 14.07 20.26
C THR A 113 -8.96 13.58 21.71
N LYS A 114 -8.08 12.68 22.16
CA LYS A 114 -8.13 11.99 23.45
C LYS A 114 -9.33 11.06 23.62
N THR A 115 -9.87 10.55 22.52
CA THR A 115 -10.84 9.46 22.57
C THR A 115 -10.09 8.16 22.82
N ALA A 116 -10.51 7.40 23.85
CA ALA A 116 -9.90 6.13 24.23
C ALA A 116 -10.36 4.99 23.30
N PHE A 117 -9.39 4.19 22.87
CA PHE A 117 -9.60 2.99 22.05
C PHE A 117 -8.78 1.83 22.59
N GLU A 118 -9.20 0.62 22.22
CA GLU A 118 -8.45 -0.59 22.50
C GLU A 118 -8.59 -1.58 21.34
N HIS A 119 -7.46 -1.92 20.71
CA HIS A 119 -7.40 -2.82 19.55
C HIS A 119 -6.30 -3.85 19.73
N ARG A 120 -6.36 -4.97 18.98
CA ARG A 120 -5.26 -5.95 18.96
C ARG A 120 -4.04 -5.32 18.30
N LEU A 121 -2.84 -5.65 18.79
CA LEU A 121 -1.58 -5.21 18.19
C LEU A 121 -1.52 -5.57 16.70
N LEU A 122 -2.03 -6.75 16.33
CA LEU A 122 -2.19 -7.18 14.94
C LEU A 122 -2.89 -6.14 14.05
N ASP A 123 -4.06 -5.64 14.47
CA ASP A 123 -4.85 -4.69 13.68
C ASP A 123 -4.14 -3.32 13.60
N LEU A 124 -3.43 -2.93 14.67
CA LEU A 124 -2.65 -1.70 14.67
C LEU A 124 -1.42 -1.79 13.75
N LEU A 125 -0.74 -2.92 13.71
CA LEU A 125 0.37 -3.18 12.80
C LEU A 125 -0.09 -3.10 11.34
N LEU A 126 -1.21 -3.74 11.01
CA LEU A 126 -1.81 -3.65 9.67
C LEU A 126 -2.23 -2.21 9.32
N HIS A 127 -2.76 -1.46 10.28
CA HIS A 127 -3.15 -0.06 10.08
C HIS A 127 -1.94 0.79 9.70
N VAL A 128 -0.87 0.78 10.52
CA VAL A 128 0.33 1.57 10.30
C VAL A 128 0.96 1.23 8.96
N PHE A 129 1.03 -0.06 8.67
CA PHE A 129 1.56 -0.56 7.41
C PHE A 129 0.80 0.02 6.19
N GLN A 130 -0.54 -0.09 6.17
CA GLN A 130 -1.38 0.42 5.08
C GLN A 130 -1.36 1.95 5.00
N HIS A 131 -1.34 2.63 6.15
CA HIS A 131 -1.22 4.07 6.25
C HIS A 131 0.09 4.58 5.64
N GLY A 132 1.20 3.86 5.86
CA GLY A 132 2.47 4.10 5.19
C GLY A 132 2.36 4.00 3.65
N VAL A 133 1.66 2.99 3.13
CA VAL A 133 1.42 2.85 1.67
C VAL A 133 0.64 4.05 1.13
N HIS A 134 -0.40 4.50 1.83
CA HIS A 134 -1.19 5.67 1.45
C HIS A 134 -0.33 6.93 1.33
N HIS A 135 0.49 7.23 2.34
CA HIS A 135 1.30 8.45 2.34
C HIS A 135 2.52 8.38 1.42
N ARG A 136 3.10 7.19 1.21
CA ARG A 136 4.11 7.00 0.15
C ARG A 136 3.53 7.27 -1.24
N ALA A 137 2.27 6.93 -1.49
CA ALA A 137 1.62 7.29 -2.76
C ALA A 137 1.53 8.83 -2.96
N GLN A 138 1.29 9.59 -1.88
CA GLN A 138 1.31 11.05 -1.91
C GLN A 138 2.73 11.58 -2.14
N ALA A 139 3.72 11.07 -1.41
CA ALA A 139 5.13 11.45 -1.58
C ALA A 139 5.61 11.20 -3.02
N LEU A 140 5.25 10.06 -3.61
CA LEU A 140 5.54 9.77 -5.01
C LEU A 140 4.88 10.74 -5.98
N ASN A 141 3.68 11.21 -5.66
CA ASN A 141 3.04 12.21 -6.50
C ASN A 141 3.80 13.56 -6.46
N TYR A 142 4.25 14.01 -5.29
CA TYR A 142 5.14 15.16 -5.17
C TYR A 142 6.40 14.99 -6.02
N LEU A 143 7.11 13.88 -5.80
CA LEU A 143 8.36 13.57 -6.50
C LEU A 143 8.18 13.55 -8.03
N ARG A 144 7.09 12.97 -8.53
CA ARG A 144 6.77 12.98 -9.97
C ARG A 144 6.58 14.37 -10.54
N THR A 145 5.89 15.26 -9.81
CA THR A 145 5.74 16.66 -10.25
C THR A 145 7.05 17.45 -10.23
N MET A 146 8.07 16.95 -9.51
CA MET A 146 9.44 17.47 -9.51
C MET A 146 10.33 16.78 -10.56
N GLY A 147 9.75 16.01 -11.48
CA GLY A 147 10.47 15.29 -12.54
C GLY A 147 11.18 14.02 -12.08
N ARG A 148 10.99 13.59 -10.83
CA ARG A 148 11.58 12.35 -10.31
C ARG A 148 10.74 11.15 -10.76
N LYS A 149 11.41 10.09 -11.17
CA LYS A 149 10.79 8.80 -11.50
C LYS A 149 11.31 7.76 -10.53
N VAL A 150 10.45 6.84 -10.09
CA VAL A 150 10.88 5.65 -9.33
C VAL A 150 11.31 4.60 -10.34
N PRO A 151 12.61 4.31 -10.51
CA PRO A 151 13.04 3.21 -11.35
C PRO A 151 12.55 1.91 -10.73
N GLY A 152 11.93 1.05 -11.54
CA GLY A 152 11.39 -0.22 -11.09
C GLY A 152 10.23 -0.17 -10.08
N GLY A 153 9.58 0.97 -9.88
CA GLY A 153 8.42 1.07 -8.98
C GLY A 153 8.70 0.80 -7.50
N ILE A 154 7.62 0.78 -6.71
CA ILE A 154 7.65 0.61 -5.25
C ILE A 154 6.72 -0.48 -4.75
N ASP A 155 6.06 -1.21 -5.65
CA ASP A 155 5.09 -2.24 -5.29
C ASP A 155 5.76 -3.39 -4.53
N TYR A 156 5.02 -4.06 -3.65
CA TYR A 156 5.50 -5.19 -2.85
C TYR A 156 6.10 -6.31 -3.72
N LEU A 157 5.52 -6.57 -4.90
CA LEU A 157 6.13 -7.53 -5.84
C LEU A 157 7.53 -7.11 -6.30
N PHE A 158 7.83 -5.82 -6.45
CA PHE A 158 9.19 -5.40 -6.82
C PHE A 158 10.17 -5.53 -5.65
N TYR A 159 9.70 -5.39 -4.41
CA TYR A 159 10.49 -5.80 -3.24
C TYR A 159 10.76 -7.31 -3.25
N ARG A 160 9.74 -8.14 -3.52
CA ARG A 160 9.90 -9.60 -3.63
C ARG A 160 10.75 -10.03 -4.82
N LEU A 161 10.78 -9.25 -5.89
CA LEU A 161 11.68 -9.47 -7.02
C LEU A 161 13.16 -9.24 -6.62
N ALA A 162 13.41 -8.22 -5.80
CA ALA A 162 14.74 -7.88 -5.32
C ALA A 162 15.25 -8.84 -4.21
N MET A 163 14.34 -9.22 -3.30
CA MET A 163 14.69 -9.82 -2.00
C MET A 163 13.98 -11.16 -1.70
N GLY A 164 13.27 -11.75 -2.67
CA GLY A 164 12.52 -12.99 -2.49
C GLY A 164 13.28 -14.26 -2.90
N PRO A 165 12.77 -15.45 -2.52
CA PRO A 165 13.39 -16.75 -2.84
C PRO A 165 13.22 -17.13 -4.32
N THR A 166 12.27 -16.52 -5.04
CA THR A 166 11.94 -16.87 -6.42
C THR A 166 13.03 -16.39 -7.38
N GLN A 167 13.81 -17.33 -7.90
CA GLN A 167 14.85 -17.04 -8.89
C GLN A 167 14.23 -16.63 -10.23
N GLN A 168 14.77 -15.59 -10.86
CA GLN A 168 14.40 -15.20 -12.21
C GLN A 168 15.34 -15.82 -13.25
N SER A 169 14.89 -15.94 -14.50
CA SER A 169 15.78 -16.36 -15.59
C SER A 169 16.85 -15.28 -15.86
N PRO A 170 18.05 -15.64 -16.36
CA PRO A 170 19.10 -14.65 -16.66
C PRO A 170 18.61 -13.51 -17.57
N LYS A 171 17.78 -13.83 -18.56
CA LYS A 171 17.13 -12.85 -19.44
C LYS A 171 16.23 -11.88 -18.67
N THR A 172 15.43 -12.39 -17.74
CA THR A 172 14.57 -11.55 -16.90
C THR A 172 15.40 -10.65 -15.99
N VAL A 173 16.46 -11.18 -15.37
CA VAL A 173 17.38 -10.39 -14.54
C VAL A 173 17.99 -9.25 -15.35
N GLU A 174 18.53 -9.56 -16.54
CA GLU A 174 19.13 -8.57 -17.44
C GLU A 174 18.14 -7.47 -17.82
N GLU A 175 16.98 -7.82 -18.36
CA GLU A 175 16.00 -6.85 -18.83
C GLU A 175 15.40 -6.01 -17.68
N MET A 176 15.01 -6.64 -16.58
CA MET A 176 14.46 -5.91 -15.43
C MET A 176 15.49 -4.95 -14.81
N THR A 177 16.77 -5.33 -14.77
CA THR A 177 17.84 -4.43 -14.32
C THR A 177 17.98 -3.21 -15.22
N GLN A 178 17.78 -3.34 -16.54
CA GLN A 178 17.77 -2.19 -17.46
C GLN A 178 16.60 -1.23 -17.17
N TYR A 179 15.49 -1.72 -16.63
CA TYR A 179 14.37 -0.90 -16.15
C TYR A 179 14.57 -0.33 -14.73
N GLY A 180 15.75 -0.56 -14.12
CA GLY A 180 16.09 -0.10 -12.77
C GLY A 180 15.45 -0.93 -11.65
N LEU A 181 14.99 -2.14 -11.94
CA LEU A 181 14.57 -3.10 -10.92
C LEU A 181 15.78 -3.83 -10.35
N ALA A 182 15.87 -3.87 -9.03
CA ALA A 182 16.72 -4.84 -8.36
C ALA A 182 16.08 -6.22 -8.49
N VAL A 183 16.86 -7.22 -8.90
CA VAL A 183 16.37 -8.60 -9.11
C VAL A 183 17.35 -9.58 -8.48
N ASN A 184 16.85 -10.46 -7.61
CA ASN A 184 17.63 -11.49 -6.92
C ASN A 184 18.92 -10.96 -6.26
N VAL A 185 18.88 -9.74 -5.70
CA VAL A 185 20.01 -9.13 -4.97
C VAL A 185 20.32 -9.89 -3.69
N SER A 186 19.27 -10.41 -3.04
CA SER A 186 19.39 -11.33 -1.90
C SER A 186 18.32 -12.41 -2.00
N ILE A 187 18.68 -13.64 -1.65
CA ILE A 187 17.73 -14.74 -1.52
C ILE A 187 17.09 -14.61 -0.12
N GLY A 188 15.86 -14.12 -0.06
CA GLY A 188 15.08 -14.07 1.18
C GLY A 188 14.21 -15.30 1.38
N ASP A 189 13.49 -15.32 2.51
CA ASP A 189 12.59 -16.42 2.88
C ASP A 189 11.24 -16.37 2.13
N ASP A 190 10.62 -17.54 1.97
CA ASP A 190 9.19 -17.64 1.66
C ASP A 190 8.36 -16.97 2.77
N VAL A 191 7.18 -16.45 2.40
CA VAL A 191 6.26 -15.78 3.32
C VAL A 191 5.16 -16.75 3.75
N ALA A 192 4.86 -16.79 5.04
CA ALA A 192 3.79 -17.59 5.61
C ALA A 192 2.42 -17.13 5.09
N TRP A 193 1.56 -18.09 4.78
CA TRP A 193 0.15 -17.84 4.50
C TRP A 193 -0.63 -17.92 5.80
N GLU A 194 -1.08 -16.76 6.26
CA GLU A 194 -1.79 -16.60 7.53
C GLU A 194 -3.23 -16.15 7.22
N PRO A 195 -4.19 -17.09 7.03
CA PRO A 195 -5.52 -16.76 6.53
C PRO A 195 -6.23 -15.63 7.29
N PRO A 196 -6.23 -15.58 8.63
CA PRO A 196 -6.88 -14.48 9.36
C PRO A 196 -6.33 -13.08 9.01
N LEU A 197 -5.04 -12.99 8.71
CA LEU A 197 -4.39 -11.75 8.30
C LEU A 197 -4.71 -11.37 6.86
N ILE A 198 -4.73 -12.36 5.96
CA ILE A 198 -5.13 -12.18 4.57
C ILE A 198 -6.59 -11.73 4.49
N ASP A 199 -7.47 -12.38 5.23
CA ASP A 199 -8.90 -12.04 5.30
C ASP A 199 -9.06 -10.59 5.78
N ARG A 200 -8.39 -10.21 6.89
CA ARG A 200 -8.45 -8.84 7.41
C ARG A 200 -7.98 -7.80 6.39
N LEU A 201 -6.90 -8.07 5.64
CA LEU A 201 -6.41 -7.18 4.58
C LEU A 201 -7.45 -6.99 3.46
N PHE A 202 -8.14 -8.05 3.06
CA PHE A 202 -9.14 -7.99 1.98
C PHE A 202 -10.50 -7.45 2.43
N GLU A 203 -10.92 -7.70 3.67
CA GLU A 203 -12.08 -7.07 4.30
C GLU A 203 -11.91 -5.55 4.34
N TYR A 204 -10.76 -5.08 4.83
CA TYR A 204 -10.41 -3.66 4.83
C TYR A 204 -10.35 -3.08 3.41
N SER A 205 -9.69 -3.79 2.49
CA SER A 205 -9.62 -3.37 1.09
C SER A 205 -11.03 -3.15 0.52
N GLY A 206 -11.94 -4.10 0.77
CA GLY A 206 -13.31 -4.01 0.29
C GLY A 206 -14.16 -2.94 0.97
N TRP A 207 -14.05 -2.79 2.29
CA TRP A 207 -14.71 -1.71 3.02
C TRP A 207 -14.32 -0.34 2.46
N ALA A 208 -13.02 -0.06 2.35
CA ALA A 208 -12.57 1.25 1.89
C ALA A 208 -12.81 1.45 0.37
N MET A 209 -12.84 0.39 -0.45
CA MET A 209 -13.32 0.51 -1.84
C MET A 209 -14.80 0.88 -1.92
N ASN A 210 -15.65 0.32 -1.05
CA ASN A 210 -17.06 0.71 -0.99
C ASN A 210 -17.23 2.19 -0.62
N LYS A 211 -16.47 2.71 0.37
CA LYS A 211 -16.49 4.15 0.69
C LYS A 211 -16.08 5.03 -0.50
N ILE A 212 -15.11 4.59 -1.31
CA ILE A 212 -14.71 5.28 -2.55
C ILE A 212 -15.84 5.26 -3.59
N PHE A 213 -16.51 4.11 -3.77
CA PHE A 213 -17.66 4.04 -4.67
C PHE A 213 -18.84 4.90 -4.21
N GLU A 214 -19.12 4.95 -2.90
CA GLU A 214 -20.11 5.85 -2.32
C GLU A 214 -19.78 7.31 -2.66
N ALA A 215 -18.54 7.77 -2.39
CA ALA A 215 -18.13 9.14 -2.68
C ALA A 215 -18.14 9.49 -4.18
N THR A 216 -17.79 8.54 -5.05
CA THR A 216 -17.73 8.75 -6.51
C THR A 216 -19.09 8.62 -7.19
N SER A 217 -20.05 7.92 -6.59
CA SER A 217 -21.43 7.81 -7.10
C SER A 217 -22.18 9.14 -7.15
N GLN A 218 -21.72 10.13 -6.39
CA GLN A 218 -22.31 11.47 -6.31
C GLN A 218 -21.77 12.43 -7.37
N LEU A 219 -20.81 12.00 -8.19
CA LEU A 219 -20.16 12.84 -9.18
C LEU A 219 -20.77 12.69 -10.57
N ASP A 220 -20.81 13.78 -11.32
CA ASP A 220 -21.08 13.76 -12.76
C ASP A 220 -19.87 13.29 -13.57
N SER A 221 -20.07 13.06 -14.87
CA SER A 221 -19.00 12.60 -15.76
C SER A 221 -17.86 13.62 -15.88
N ASP A 222 -18.16 14.92 -15.83
CA ASP A 222 -17.14 15.97 -15.93
C ASP A 222 -16.17 15.93 -14.75
N ALA A 223 -16.68 15.74 -13.53
CA ALA A 223 -15.87 15.56 -12.33
C ALA A 223 -15.09 14.23 -12.35
N LEU A 224 -15.73 13.14 -12.81
CA LEU A 224 -15.11 11.81 -12.87
C LEU A 224 -13.96 11.72 -13.89
N ASP A 225 -14.11 12.43 -15.00
CA ASP A 225 -13.19 12.39 -16.15
C ASP A 225 -12.25 13.61 -16.21
N ARG A 226 -12.36 14.54 -15.24
CA ARG A 226 -11.44 15.67 -15.07
C ARG A 226 -9.98 15.21 -15.08
N PRO A 227 -9.09 15.88 -15.83
CA PRO A 227 -7.68 15.52 -15.87
C PRO A 227 -6.96 15.88 -14.58
N PHE A 228 -6.09 14.97 -14.12
CA PHE A 228 -5.19 15.17 -12.99
C PHE A 228 -3.78 14.69 -13.32
N GLU A 229 -2.77 15.35 -12.75
CA GLU A 229 -1.36 14.98 -12.87
C GLU A 229 -0.98 13.88 -11.85
N MET A 230 -1.84 12.88 -11.66
CA MET A 230 -1.61 11.78 -10.72
C MET A 230 -2.33 10.50 -11.15
N GLY A 231 -1.79 9.36 -10.72
CA GLY A 231 -2.35 8.04 -11.06
C GLY A 231 -2.55 7.84 -12.55
N PHE A 232 -3.76 7.39 -12.93
CA PHE A 232 -4.17 7.18 -14.33
C PHE A 232 -4.84 8.39 -14.99
N GLY A 233 -4.71 9.57 -14.39
CA GLY A 233 -5.10 10.84 -15.02
C GLY A 233 -6.55 11.26 -14.82
N SER A 234 -7.45 10.40 -14.32
CA SER A 234 -8.79 10.79 -13.87
C SER A 234 -9.30 9.87 -12.77
N ILE A 235 -10.37 10.26 -12.07
CA ILE A 235 -11.00 9.40 -11.05
C ILE A 235 -11.47 8.10 -11.68
N ARG A 236 -12.24 8.19 -12.78
CA ARG A 236 -12.77 7.01 -13.47
C ARG A 236 -11.68 6.06 -13.96
N LYS A 237 -10.60 6.59 -14.55
CA LYS A 237 -9.47 5.78 -15.01
C LYS A 237 -8.76 5.04 -13.87
N ASN A 238 -8.65 5.65 -12.69
CA ASN A 238 -8.10 4.96 -11.51
C ASN A 238 -9.04 3.87 -10.99
N LEU A 239 -10.36 4.09 -10.97
CA LEU A 239 -11.34 3.06 -10.59
C LEU A 239 -11.30 1.87 -11.55
N ILE A 240 -11.24 2.14 -12.86
CA ILE A 240 -11.10 1.12 -13.90
C ILE A 240 -9.81 0.33 -13.71
N HIS A 241 -8.68 1.01 -13.50
CA HIS A 241 -7.40 0.34 -13.27
C HIS A 241 -7.44 -0.59 -12.06
N MET A 242 -7.98 -0.14 -10.93
CA MET A 242 -8.10 -0.99 -9.74
C MET A 242 -8.99 -2.21 -10.00
N LEU A 243 -10.13 -2.06 -10.69
CA LEU A 243 -10.99 -3.18 -11.10
C LEU A 243 -10.28 -4.15 -12.05
N ASP A 244 -9.58 -3.65 -13.06
CA ASP A 244 -8.91 -4.50 -14.04
C ASP A 244 -7.70 -5.21 -13.44
N ALA A 245 -6.96 -4.57 -12.52
CA ALA A 245 -5.89 -5.22 -11.76
C ALA A 245 -6.44 -6.40 -10.93
N GLU A 246 -7.52 -6.15 -10.19
CA GLU A 246 -8.26 -7.16 -9.39
C GLU A 246 -8.70 -8.36 -10.22
N ARG A 247 -9.33 -8.12 -11.38
CA ARG A 247 -9.79 -9.17 -12.28
C ARG A 247 -8.62 -9.93 -12.89
N ARG A 248 -7.57 -9.21 -13.31
CA ARG A 248 -6.39 -9.81 -13.98
C ARG A 248 -5.66 -10.77 -13.06
N TRP A 249 -5.37 -10.37 -11.83
CA TRP A 249 -4.68 -11.26 -10.88
C TRP A 249 -5.49 -12.52 -10.58
N ALA A 250 -6.75 -12.36 -10.19
CA ALA A 250 -7.61 -13.48 -9.83
C ALA A 250 -7.87 -14.43 -11.02
N ALA A 251 -8.15 -13.90 -12.22
CA ALA A 251 -8.59 -14.72 -13.35
C ALA A 251 -7.45 -15.22 -14.27
N MET A 252 -6.28 -14.59 -14.25
CA MET A 252 -5.17 -14.97 -15.15
C MET A 252 -4.01 -15.64 -14.43
N TYR A 253 -3.75 -15.32 -13.16
CA TYR A 253 -2.51 -15.75 -12.51
C TYR A 253 -2.76 -16.68 -11.31
N TRP A 254 -3.87 -16.51 -10.60
CA TRP A 254 -4.15 -17.33 -9.41
C TRP A 254 -4.80 -18.69 -9.71
N VAL A 255 -5.43 -18.82 -10.87
CA VAL A 255 -6.08 -20.05 -11.34
C VAL A 255 -5.22 -20.82 -12.33
N ASP A 256 -5.42 -22.13 -12.42
CA ASP A 256 -4.65 -23.00 -13.34
C ASP A 256 -5.02 -22.80 -14.82
N ALA A 257 -6.27 -22.39 -15.09
CA ALA A 257 -6.78 -22.13 -16.43
C ALA A 257 -7.03 -20.62 -16.62
N ALA A 258 -5.97 -19.90 -17.02
CA ALA A 258 -6.04 -18.47 -17.27
C ALA A 258 -7.10 -18.12 -18.32
N LYS A 259 -7.94 -17.13 -18.02
CA LYS A 259 -8.91 -16.59 -18.97
C LYS A 259 -8.46 -15.22 -19.44
N PRO A 260 -8.23 -15.01 -20.76
CA PRO A 260 -7.97 -13.68 -21.28
C PRO A 260 -9.09 -12.72 -20.90
N LEU A 261 -8.74 -11.53 -20.42
CA LEU A 261 -9.69 -10.50 -20.06
C LEU A 261 -9.53 -9.30 -20.98
N SER A 262 -10.64 -8.82 -21.52
CA SER A 262 -10.70 -7.51 -22.17
C SER A 262 -10.64 -6.40 -21.12
N PRO A 263 -9.89 -5.32 -21.39
CA PRO A 263 -9.92 -4.12 -20.56
C PRO A 263 -11.35 -3.60 -20.37
N THR A 264 -11.63 -3.00 -19.23
CA THR A 264 -12.93 -2.37 -18.99
C THR A 264 -13.08 -1.12 -19.86
N ASP A 265 -14.26 -0.95 -20.46
CA ASP A 265 -14.59 0.21 -21.30
C ASP A 265 -14.39 1.52 -20.51
N PRO A 266 -13.58 2.49 -21.03
CA PRO A 266 -13.36 3.79 -20.40
C PRO A 266 -14.63 4.58 -20.09
N SER A 267 -15.74 4.33 -20.78
CA SER A 267 -17.04 5.00 -20.58
C SER A 267 -17.92 4.35 -19.50
N THR A 268 -17.47 3.25 -18.88
CA THR A 268 -18.28 2.52 -17.89
C THR A 268 -18.67 3.44 -16.72
N SER A 269 -19.96 3.45 -16.36
CA SER A 269 -20.48 4.22 -15.23
C SER A 269 -19.92 3.74 -13.89
N VAL A 270 -19.83 4.63 -12.89
CA VAL A 270 -19.36 4.27 -11.54
C VAL A 270 -20.22 3.18 -10.90
N THR A 271 -21.55 3.23 -11.11
CA THR A 271 -22.47 2.17 -10.65
C THR A 271 -22.09 0.80 -11.21
N ASN A 272 -21.86 0.71 -12.53
CA ASN A 272 -21.47 -0.53 -13.17
C ASN A 272 -20.06 -0.98 -12.75
N LEU A 273 -19.14 -0.04 -12.53
CA LEU A 273 -17.80 -0.35 -11.98
C LEU A 273 -17.92 -0.94 -10.56
N ALA A 274 -18.76 -0.35 -9.71
CA ALA A 274 -18.97 -0.82 -8.33
C ALA A 274 -19.61 -2.22 -8.30
N GLU A 275 -20.62 -2.48 -9.12
CA GLU A 275 -21.26 -3.80 -9.23
C GLU A 275 -20.26 -4.88 -9.70
N ARG A 276 -19.50 -4.58 -10.76
CA ARG A 276 -18.46 -5.48 -11.28
C ARG A 276 -17.37 -5.73 -10.24
N TRP A 277 -16.95 -4.70 -9.52
CA TRP A 277 -15.96 -4.82 -8.47
C TRP A 277 -16.46 -5.71 -7.33
N ARG A 278 -17.69 -5.51 -6.85
CA ARG A 278 -18.28 -6.34 -5.77
C ARG A 278 -18.43 -7.80 -6.18
N SER A 279 -18.88 -8.06 -7.41
CA SER A 279 -18.97 -9.42 -7.96
C SER A 279 -17.59 -10.09 -8.05
N ASN A 280 -16.57 -9.35 -8.51
CA ASN A 280 -15.20 -9.84 -8.55
C ASN A 280 -14.66 -10.11 -7.14
N ALA A 281 -14.86 -9.18 -6.19
CA ALA A 281 -14.41 -9.32 -4.81
C ALA A 281 -15.03 -10.54 -4.12
N GLN A 282 -16.31 -10.85 -4.36
CA GLN A 282 -16.95 -12.06 -3.85
C GLN A 282 -16.27 -13.33 -4.39
N SER A 283 -16.00 -13.36 -5.70
CA SER A 283 -15.37 -14.52 -6.36
C SER A 283 -13.92 -14.70 -5.90
N ARG A 284 -13.19 -13.59 -5.76
CA ARG A 284 -11.82 -13.52 -5.23
C ARG A 284 -11.76 -14.01 -3.78
N ASN A 285 -12.65 -13.54 -2.90
CA ASN A 285 -12.66 -13.95 -1.50
C ASN A 285 -13.01 -15.44 -1.36
N ALA A 286 -13.95 -15.95 -2.16
CA ALA A 286 -14.26 -17.38 -2.19
C ALA A 286 -13.05 -18.23 -2.61
N PHE A 287 -12.25 -17.75 -3.57
CA PHE A 287 -10.99 -18.40 -3.94
C PHE A 287 -9.97 -18.36 -2.78
N LEU A 288 -9.77 -17.20 -2.17
CA LEU A 288 -8.78 -17.02 -1.10
C LEU A 288 -9.08 -17.88 0.14
N ALA A 289 -10.36 -18.12 0.45
CA ALA A 289 -10.77 -18.99 1.54
C ALA A 289 -10.32 -20.46 1.39
N ASP A 290 -10.04 -20.90 0.17
CA ASP A 290 -9.55 -22.26 -0.14
C ASP A 290 -8.01 -22.30 -0.32
N VAL A 291 -7.32 -21.17 -0.20
CA VAL A 291 -5.86 -21.11 -0.31
C VAL A 291 -5.24 -21.56 1.01
N ASP A 292 -4.44 -22.62 0.94
CA ASP A 292 -3.56 -23.06 2.00
C ASP A 292 -2.12 -22.62 1.74
N GLN A 293 -1.23 -22.96 2.68
CA GLN A 293 0.20 -22.70 2.56
C GLN A 293 0.81 -23.29 1.29
N ALA A 294 0.38 -24.48 0.83
CA ALA A 294 0.96 -25.09 -0.37
C ALA A 294 0.55 -24.32 -1.63
N LYS A 295 -0.73 -23.97 -1.76
CA LYS A 295 -1.27 -23.17 -2.85
C LYS A 295 -0.64 -21.77 -2.88
N SER A 296 -0.42 -21.14 -1.73
CA SER A 296 0.19 -19.82 -1.66
C SER A 296 1.64 -19.81 -2.18
N GLN A 297 2.38 -20.92 -2.01
CA GLN A 297 3.75 -21.08 -2.49
C GLN A 297 3.86 -21.55 -3.94
N ARG A 298 2.74 -21.74 -4.65
CA ARG A 298 2.77 -22.04 -6.08
C ARG A 298 3.41 -20.88 -6.83
N GLU A 299 4.40 -21.18 -7.66
CA GLU A 299 5.00 -20.18 -8.53
C GLU A 299 4.07 -19.83 -9.69
N ILE A 300 3.99 -18.55 -9.97
CA ILE A 300 3.23 -17.97 -11.07
C ILE A 300 4.16 -17.16 -11.95
N GLU A 301 3.91 -17.18 -13.27
CA GLU A 301 4.61 -16.34 -14.23
C GLU A 301 3.70 -15.19 -14.67
N VAL A 302 4.21 -13.97 -14.57
CA VAL A 302 3.47 -12.74 -14.82
C VAL A 302 4.14 -11.97 -15.94
N ASN A 303 3.37 -11.60 -16.98
CA ASN A 303 3.89 -10.88 -18.13
C ASN A 303 3.38 -9.43 -18.15
N PHE A 304 4.30 -8.47 -18.08
CA PHE A 304 4.03 -7.03 -18.16
C PHE A 304 4.49 -6.40 -19.49
N GLY A 305 4.58 -7.17 -20.57
CA GLY A 305 5.05 -6.71 -21.88
C GLY A 305 6.54 -6.96 -22.13
N GLY A 306 7.14 -7.91 -21.40
CA GLY A 306 8.56 -8.30 -21.46
C GLY A 306 8.74 -9.77 -21.08
N PRO A 307 9.93 -10.22 -20.68
CA PRO A 307 10.15 -11.56 -20.18
C PRO A 307 9.28 -11.80 -18.95
N PRO A 308 8.75 -13.01 -18.78
CA PRO A 308 7.89 -13.33 -17.66
C PRO A 308 8.66 -13.19 -16.35
N ILE A 309 8.02 -12.57 -15.36
CA ILE A 309 8.55 -12.45 -14.01
C ILE A 309 7.85 -13.49 -13.13
N ARG A 310 8.63 -14.21 -12.33
CA ARG A 310 8.14 -15.27 -11.45
C ARG A 310 7.94 -14.78 -10.02
N PHE A 311 6.82 -15.16 -9.41
CA PHE A 311 6.50 -14.85 -8.01
C PHE A 311 5.78 -16.02 -7.35
N LYS A 312 5.68 -16.01 -6.02
CA LYS A 312 4.72 -16.89 -5.33
C LYS A 312 3.32 -16.30 -5.45
N MET A 313 2.31 -17.14 -5.64
CA MET A 313 0.92 -16.70 -5.78
C MET A 313 0.47 -15.86 -4.58
N GLY A 314 0.80 -16.29 -3.36
CA GLY A 314 0.48 -15.57 -2.14
C GLY A 314 1.08 -14.16 -2.07
N GLU A 315 2.30 -13.96 -2.55
CA GLU A 315 2.95 -12.64 -2.62
C GLU A 315 2.15 -11.66 -3.50
N SER A 316 1.58 -12.16 -4.61
CA SER A 316 0.74 -11.34 -5.49
C SER A 316 -0.62 -10.99 -4.89
N ALA A 317 -1.19 -11.86 -4.04
CA ALA A 317 -2.41 -11.56 -3.29
C ALA A 317 -2.18 -10.44 -2.27
N ILE A 318 -1.08 -10.52 -1.52
CA ILE A 318 -0.66 -9.47 -0.57
C ILE A 318 -0.45 -8.14 -1.30
N GLN A 319 0.30 -8.15 -2.41
CA GLN A 319 0.51 -6.99 -3.27
C GLN A 319 -0.80 -6.33 -3.71
N LEU A 320 -1.82 -7.10 -4.10
CA LEU A 320 -3.06 -6.55 -4.63
C LEU A 320 -3.72 -5.56 -3.66
N THR A 321 -3.66 -5.86 -2.37
CA THR A 321 -4.23 -4.99 -1.32
C THR A 321 -3.48 -3.65 -1.19
N MET A 322 -2.15 -3.68 -1.30
CA MET A 322 -1.32 -2.46 -1.24
C MET A 322 -1.47 -1.62 -2.50
N HIS A 323 -1.51 -2.28 -3.65
CA HIS A 323 -1.71 -1.62 -4.93
C HIS A 323 -3.05 -0.87 -4.94
N ALA A 324 -4.10 -1.48 -4.39
CA ALA A 324 -5.37 -0.81 -4.15
C ALA A 324 -5.22 0.37 -3.20
N THR A 325 -4.52 0.24 -2.06
CA THR A 325 -4.25 1.37 -1.14
C THR A 325 -3.54 2.55 -1.83
N HIS A 326 -2.52 2.27 -2.63
CA HIS A 326 -1.78 3.29 -3.39
C HIS A 326 -2.71 4.09 -4.32
N HIS A 327 -3.53 3.40 -5.12
CA HIS A 327 -4.42 4.07 -6.06
C HIS A 327 -5.64 4.72 -5.38
N ARG A 328 -6.13 4.17 -4.27
CA ARG A 328 -7.14 4.84 -3.43
C ARG A 328 -6.63 6.17 -2.89
N ALA A 329 -5.37 6.26 -2.47
CA ALA A 329 -4.78 7.52 -2.02
C ALA A 329 -4.82 8.61 -3.11
N GLN A 330 -4.58 8.23 -4.36
CA GLN A 330 -4.68 9.14 -5.51
C GLN A 330 -6.14 9.58 -5.75
N VAL A 331 -7.09 8.63 -5.74
CA VAL A 331 -8.52 8.94 -5.90
C VAL A 331 -9.02 9.87 -4.80
N ILE A 332 -8.63 9.65 -3.53
CA ILE A 332 -9.01 10.51 -2.40
C ILE A 332 -8.52 11.95 -2.61
N ASN A 333 -7.31 12.11 -3.15
CA ASN A 333 -6.81 13.43 -3.47
C ASN A 333 -7.64 14.10 -4.58
N MET A 334 -7.92 13.38 -5.66
CA MET A 334 -8.76 13.88 -6.76
C MET A 334 -10.16 14.28 -6.27
N LEU A 335 -10.76 13.46 -5.40
CA LEU A 335 -12.06 13.69 -4.77
C LEU A 335 -12.12 15.01 -4.00
N ARG A 336 -11.08 15.34 -3.23
CA ARG A 336 -10.96 16.65 -2.54
C ARG A 336 -10.95 17.81 -3.55
N ARG A 337 -10.27 17.65 -4.70
CA ARG A 337 -10.13 18.70 -5.73
C ARG A 337 -11.39 18.92 -6.56
N VAL A 338 -12.36 18.01 -6.52
CA VAL A 338 -13.69 18.18 -7.12
C VAL A 338 -14.77 18.51 -6.08
N GLY A 339 -14.39 18.79 -4.83
CA GLY A 339 -15.33 19.19 -3.78
C GLY A 339 -16.17 18.05 -3.20
N SER A 340 -15.79 16.79 -3.42
CA SER A 340 -16.46 15.60 -2.86
C SER A 340 -15.47 14.76 -2.04
N PRO A 341 -14.99 15.25 -0.88
CA PRO A 341 -14.01 14.51 -0.10
C PRO A 341 -14.60 13.17 0.38
N CYS A 342 -13.83 12.10 0.17
CA CYS A 342 -14.09 10.83 0.87
C CYS A 342 -13.77 11.01 2.36
N GLY A 343 -14.60 10.42 3.24
CA GLY A 343 -14.32 10.36 4.68
C GLY A 343 -13.02 9.60 5.00
N ASN A 344 -12.69 9.48 6.28
CA ASN A 344 -11.52 8.72 6.69
C ASN A 344 -11.70 7.24 6.28
N ILE A 345 -10.68 6.68 5.62
CA ILE A 345 -10.67 5.29 5.17
C ILE A 345 -9.56 4.47 5.83
N ASP A 346 -8.97 4.92 6.93
CA ASP A 346 -7.98 4.15 7.66
C ASP A 346 -8.60 2.89 8.27
N LEU A 347 -7.82 1.82 8.34
CA LEU A 347 -8.24 0.53 8.90
C LEU A 347 -8.92 0.66 10.26
N LEU A 348 -8.46 1.56 11.14
CA LEU A 348 -9.05 1.73 12.48
C LEU A 348 -10.53 2.11 12.46
N TYR A 349 -10.97 2.87 11.46
CA TYR A 349 -12.39 3.20 11.29
C TYR A 349 -13.15 2.00 10.71
N ALA A 350 -12.49 1.24 9.84
CA ALA A 350 -13.05 0.01 9.31
C ALA A 350 -13.30 -1.02 10.40
N LEU A 351 -12.43 -1.15 11.42
CA LEU A 351 -12.57 -2.15 12.50
C LEU A 351 -13.91 -2.06 13.26
N ALA A 352 -14.54 -0.88 13.29
CA ALA A 352 -15.87 -0.71 13.88
C ALA A 352 -17.01 -1.19 12.97
N GLU A 353 -16.75 -1.36 11.68
CA GLU A 353 -17.72 -1.71 10.62
C GLU A 353 -17.47 -3.10 10.00
N ILE A 354 -16.26 -3.66 10.13
CA ILE A 354 -15.87 -4.99 9.63
C ILE A 354 -15.71 -5.95 10.82
N THR A 355 -16.80 -6.57 11.26
CA THR A 355 -16.78 -7.61 12.30
C THR A 355 -16.85 -8.99 11.72
#